data_AF-A0A9E3AEU3-F1
#
_entry.id   AF-A0A9E3AEU3-F1
#
_cell.length_a   1.000
_cell.length_b   1.000
_cell.length_c   1.000
_cell.angle_alpha   90.00
_cell.angle_beta   90.00
_cell.angle_gamma   90.00
#
_symmetry.space_group_name_H-M   'P 1'
#
loop_
_entity.id
_entity.type
_entity.pdbx_description
1 polymer ?
#
loop_
_entity_poly.entity_id
_entity_poly.type
_entity_poly.pdbx_seq_one_letter_code
_entity_poly.pdbx_strand_id
1 'polypeptide(L)'
;MPKRNPEKAIQMLDAMLEFFGENGQRWTYGEWRNILGQRCMAGALRHLRSVMHIKGDTAGEYLREAIRLRHHVPYAEIPWFNDACRSYDDIRDMILGARALAEAEFDRQRDQKRGHARSGRDSAPVQIEGKEAR
;
A
#
# COMPACT_ATOMS: atom_id res chain seq x y z
N MET A 1 1.97 7.75 14.78
CA MET A 1 1.41 6.78 13.81
C MET A 1 2.46 5.70 13.58
N PRO A 2 2.11 4.41 13.63
CA PRO A 2 3.05 3.35 13.24
C PRO A 2 3.50 3.54 11.80
N LYS A 3 4.74 3.13 11.49
CA LYS A 3 5.28 3.22 10.13
C LYS A 3 4.47 2.35 9.17
N ARG A 4 4.17 2.87 7.98
CA ARG A 4 3.47 2.11 6.93
C ARG A 4 4.26 0.88 6.52
N ASN A 5 3.52 -0.16 6.12
CA ASN A 5 4.09 -1.39 5.58
C ASN A 5 3.74 -1.49 4.08
N PRO A 6 4.56 -0.86 3.20
CA PRO A 6 4.28 -0.82 1.77
C PRO A 6 4.24 -2.20 1.12
N GLU A 7 5.08 -3.14 1.57
CA GLU A 7 5.12 -4.51 1.04
C GLU A 7 3.78 -5.24 1.22
N LYS A 8 3.23 -5.22 2.44
CA LYS A 8 1.92 -5.79 2.71
C LYS A 8 0.79 -5.03 2.01
N ALA A 9 0.96 -3.74 1.81
CA ALA A 9 0.01 -2.93 1.07
C ALA A 9 -0.05 -3.35 -0.41
N ILE A 10 1.11 -3.54 -1.06
CA ILE A 10 1.19 -4.01 -2.45
C ILE A 10 0.47 -5.36 -2.59
N GLN A 11 0.75 -6.33 -1.71
CA GLN A 11 0.08 -7.63 -1.71
C GLN A 11 -1.45 -7.52 -1.63
N MET A 12 -1.95 -6.64 -0.75
CA MET A 12 -3.40 -6.43 -0.59
C MET A 12 -4.02 -5.71 -1.80
N LEU A 13 -3.32 -4.75 -2.40
CA LEU A 13 -3.79 -4.02 -3.59
C LEU A 13 -3.82 -4.93 -4.82
N ASP A 14 -2.83 -5.81 -4.99
CA ASP A 14 -2.82 -6.84 -6.03
C ASP A 14 -4.00 -7.82 -5.84
N ALA A 15 -4.24 -8.27 -4.61
CA ALA A 15 -5.39 -9.11 -4.30
C ALA A 15 -6.74 -8.41 -4.56
N MET A 16 -6.82 -7.08 -4.39
CA MET A 16 -8.02 -6.32 -4.76
C MET A 16 -8.24 -6.29 -6.28
N LEU A 17 -7.19 -6.08 -7.07
CA LEU A 17 -7.27 -6.13 -8.53
C LEU A 17 -7.73 -7.52 -9.00
N GLU A 18 -7.14 -8.58 -8.47
CA GLU A 18 -7.54 -9.96 -8.76
C GLU A 18 -8.99 -10.24 -8.32
N PHE A 19 -9.37 -9.78 -7.12
CA PHE A 19 -10.72 -9.98 -6.59
C PHE A 19 -11.78 -9.37 -7.50
N PHE A 20 -11.56 -8.14 -8.00
CA PHE A 20 -12.53 -7.46 -8.84
C PHE A 20 -12.63 -8.04 -10.25
N GLY A 21 -11.57 -8.70 -10.71
CA GLY A 21 -11.45 -9.20 -12.07
C GLY A 21 -11.11 -8.10 -13.06
N GLU A 22 -10.70 -8.50 -14.27
CA GLU A 22 -10.18 -7.59 -15.29
C GLU A 22 -11.15 -6.45 -15.65
N ASN A 23 -12.46 -6.72 -15.64
CA ASN A 23 -13.52 -5.79 -16.03
C ASN A 23 -14.48 -5.49 -14.87
N GLY A 24 -14.07 -5.72 -13.63
CA GLY A 24 -14.86 -5.34 -12.46
C GLY A 24 -16.11 -6.19 -12.22
N GLN A 25 -16.13 -7.44 -12.67
CA GLN A 25 -17.27 -8.34 -12.53
C GLN A 25 -17.74 -8.53 -11.08
N ARG A 26 -16.85 -8.25 -10.11
CA ARG A 26 -17.13 -8.35 -8.67
C ARG A 26 -17.22 -7.01 -7.94
N TRP A 27 -17.24 -5.90 -8.70
CA TRP A 27 -17.43 -4.56 -8.17
C TRP A 27 -18.93 -4.19 -8.10
N THR A 28 -19.30 -3.38 -7.11
CA THR A 28 -20.60 -2.72 -7.01
C THR A 28 -20.45 -1.34 -6.36
N TYR A 29 -21.31 -0.39 -6.72
CA TYR A 29 -21.47 0.88 -6.03
C TYR A 29 -22.53 0.75 -4.91
N GLY A 30 -22.47 1.63 -3.89
CA GLY A 30 -23.49 1.79 -2.84
C GLY A 30 -23.62 0.66 -1.81
N GLU A 31 -23.04 -0.51 -2.07
CA GLU A 31 -23.22 -1.72 -1.25
C GLU A 31 -21.91 -2.34 -0.76
N TRP A 32 -21.82 -2.63 0.54
CA TRP A 32 -20.70 -3.37 1.13
C TRP A 32 -20.55 -4.79 0.56
N ARG A 33 -21.69 -5.41 0.25
CA ARG A 33 -21.83 -6.68 -0.44
C ARG A 33 -23.27 -6.82 -0.91
N ASN A 34 -23.48 -7.05 -2.20
CA ASN A 34 -24.82 -7.31 -2.72
C ASN A 34 -25.15 -8.82 -2.74
N ILE A 35 -26.37 -9.17 -3.18
CA ILE A 35 -26.84 -10.57 -3.23
C ILE A 35 -26.01 -11.47 -4.16
N LEU A 36 -25.35 -10.89 -5.16
CA LEU A 36 -24.46 -11.60 -6.09
C LEU A 36 -23.04 -11.77 -5.51
N GLY A 37 -22.79 -11.27 -4.30
CA GLY A 37 -21.48 -11.32 -3.65
C GLY A 37 -20.48 -10.29 -4.17
N GLN A 38 -20.90 -9.38 -5.05
CA GLN A 38 -20.09 -8.23 -5.49
C GLN A 38 -19.93 -7.26 -4.32
N ARG A 39 -18.85 -6.47 -4.31
CA ARG A 39 -18.51 -5.59 -3.20
C ARG A 39 -18.05 -4.22 -3.68
N CYS A 40 -18.32 -3.18 -2.91
CA CYS A 40 -17.62 -1.90 -3.08
C CYS A 40 -16.13 -2.01 -2.70
N MET A 41 -15.34 -0.99 -3.03
CA MET A 41 -13.91 -0.93 -2.73
C MET A 41 -13.59 -1.18 -1.24
N ALA A 42 -14.32 -0.51 -0.33
CA ALA A 42 -14.15 -0.69 1.10
C ALA A 42 -14.59 -2.10 1.57
N GLY A 43 -15.64 -2.64 0.95
CA GLY A 43 -16.14 -3.99 1.22
C GLY A 43 -15.18 -5.09 0.79
N ALA A 44 -14.54 -4.94 -0.38
CA ALA A 44 -13.51 -5.84 -0.88
C ALA A 44 -12.27 -5.81 0.02
N LEU A 45 -11.77 -4.62 0.37
CA LEU A 45 -10.64 -4.48 1.29
C LEU A 45 -10.92 -5.16 2.64
N ARG A 46 -12.10 -4.93 3.23
CA ARG A 46 -12.50 -5.59 4.49
C ARG A 46 -12.58 -7.11 4.33
N HIS A 47 -13.13 -7.59 3.23
CA HIS A 47 -13.26 -9.02 2.96
C HIS A 47 -11.90 -9.70 2.80
N LEU A 48 -11.00 -9.14 1.99
CA LEU A 48 -9.68 -9.70 1.73
C LEU A 48 -8.81 -9.70 2.98
N ARG A 49 -8.88 -8.66 3.82
CA ARG A 49 -8.22 -8.67 5.14
C ARG A 49 -8.65 -9.86 6.01
N SER A 50 -9.93 -10.21 5.97
CA SER A 50 -10.47 -11.36 6.69
C SER A 50 -10.00 -12.70 6.12
N VAL A 51 -9.76 -12.79 4.81
CA VAL A 51 -9.40 -14.05 4.13
C VAL A 51 -7.89 -14.27 4.11
N MET A 52 -7.11 -13.22 3.85
CA MET A 52 -5.66 -13.32 3.67
C MET A 52 -4.88 -13.32 4.99
N HIS A 53 -5.50 -12.88 6.10
CA HIS A 53 -4.86 -12.78 7.41
C HIS A 53 -3.57 -11.94 7.45
N ILE A 54 -3.39 -11.00 6.52
CA ILE A 54 -2.26 -10.07 6.47
C ILE A 54 -2.44 -9.00 7.55
N LYS A 55 -1.82 -9.19 8.71
CA LYS A 55 -1.87 -8.19 9.79
C LYS A 55 -1.07 -6.94 9.45
N GLY A 56 -1.68 -5.78 9.64
CA GLY A 56 -1.03 -4.47 9.46
C GLY A 56 -0.80 -4.11 7.99
N ASP A 57 -1.62 -4.60 7.07
CA ASP A 57 -1.63 -4.04 5.71
C ASP A 57 -2.08 -2.57 5.79
N THR A 58 -1.24 -1.66 5.30
CA THR A 58 -1.58 -0.23 5.24
C THR A 58 -2.20 0.15 3.89
N ALA A 59 -2.81 -0.80 3.17
CA ALA A 59 -3.39 -0.58 1.84
C ALA A 59 -4.46 0.51 1.83
N GLY A 60 -5.33 0.52 2.85
CA GLY A 60 -6.33 1.57 3.02
C GLY A 60 -5.74 2.98 3.19
N GLU A 61 -4.49 3.12 3.64
CA GLU A 61 -3.84 4.43 3.71
C GLU A 61 -3.35 4.91 2.34
N TYR A 62 -2.78 4.01 1.54
CA TYR A 62 -2.39 4.31 0.16
C TYR A 62 -3.59 4.62 -0.73
N LEU A 63 -4.71 3.90 -0.55
CA LEU A 63 -5.96 4.21 -1.25
C LEU A 63 -6.45 5.63 -0.94
N ARG A 64 -6.51 6.01 0.33
CA ARG A 64 -6.91 7.38 0.71
C ARG A 64 -5.95 8.43 0.18
N GLU A 65 -4.65 8.14 0.19
CA GLU A 65 -3.65 9.05 -0.35
C GLU A 65 -3.78 9.21 -1.88
N ALA A 66 -3.99 8.12 -2.61
CA ALA A 66 -4.21 8.16 -4.05
C ALA A 66 -5.48 8.97 -4.39
N ILE A 67 -6.58 8.77 -3.65
CA ILE A 67 -7.82 9.55 -3.81
C ILE A 67 -7.55 11.05 -3.56
N ARG A 68 -6.87 11.37 -2.45
CA ARG A 68 -6.51 12.75 -2.08
C ARG A 68 -5.67 13.42 -3.17
N LEU A 69 -4.67 12.71 -3.71
CA LEU A 69 -3.77 13.24 -4.72
C LEU A 69 -4.47 13.46 -6.06
N ARG A 70 -5.35 12.54 -6.48
CA ARG A 70 -6.02 12.62 -7.78
C ARG A 70 -7.20 13.60 -7.79
N HIS A 71 -7.91 13.74 -6.67
CA HIS A 71 -9.14 14.55 -6.59
C HIS A 71 -9.00 15.84 -5.78
N HIS A 72 -7.83 16.11 -5.21
CA HIS A 72 -7.55 17.32 -4.41
C HIS A 72 -8.53 17.55 -3.24
N VAL A 73 -9.07 16.48 -2.65
CA VAL A 73 -9.99 16.54 -1.50
C VAL A 73 -9.26 16.35 -0.17
N PRO A 74 -9.51 17.17 0.87
CA PRO A 74 -8.80 17.06 2.15
C PRO A 74 -9.19 15.82 2.95
N TYR A 75 -10.41 15.31 2.75
CA TYR A 75 -10.91 14.07 3.34
C TYR A 75 -11.25 13.09 2.22
N ALA A 76 -10.47 12.04 2.13
CA ALA A 76 -10.65 10.98 1.14
C ALA A 76 -11.24 9.75 1.83
N GLU A 77 -12.55 9.58 1.74
CA GLU A 77 -13.22 8.38 2.23
C GLU A 77 -13.43 7.40 1.08
N ILE A 78 -12.96 6.16 1.27
CA ILE A 78 -13.03 5.11 0.26
C ILE A 78 -14.48 4.82 -0.17
N PRO A 79 -15.47 4.70 0.74
CA PRO A 79 -16.86 4.49 0.33
C PRO A 79 -17.41 5.64 -0.51
N TRP A 80 -17.13 6.89 -0.12
CA TRP A 80 -17.62 8.06 -0.84
C TRP A 80 -17.03 8.15 -2.25
N PHE A 81 -15.71 7.92 -2.38
CA PHE A 81 -15.07 7.85 -3.70
C PHE A 81 -15.67 6.74 -4.56
N ASN A 82 -15.83 5.54 -4.00
CA ASN A 82 -16.43 4.40 -4.70
C ASN A 82 -17.82 4.72 -5.26
N ASP A 83 -18.65 5.39 -4.48
CA ASP A 83 -20.03 5.70 -4.86
C ASP A 83 -20.13 6.86 -5.85
N ALA A 84 -19.08 7.68 -5.96
CA ALA A 84 -18.96 8.73 -6.97
C ALA A 84 -18.45 8.19 -8.33
N CYS A 85 -17.80 7.03 -8.36
CA CYS A 85 -17.31 6.40 -9.59
C CYS A 85 -18.47 5.88 -10.45
N ARG A 86 -18.36 6.10 -11.76
CA ARG A 86 -19.36 5.63 -12.74
C ARG A 86 -19.00 4.28 -13.35
N SER A 87 -17.75 3.87 -13.20
CA SER A 87 -17.20 2.67 -13.81
C SER A 87 -16.19 1.98 -12.89
N TYR A 88 -15.94 0.70 -13.17
CA TYR A 88 -14.85 -0.01 -12.52
C TYR A 88 -13.48 0.53 -12.95
N ASP A 89 -13.34 1.12 -14.13
CA ASP A 89 -12.06 1.67 -14.59
C ASP A 89 -11.54 2.77 -13.65
N ASP A 90 -12.44 3.62 -13.13
CA ASP A 90 -12.11 4.63 -12.12
C ASP A 90 -11.54 3.98 -10.84
N ILE A 91 -12.11 2.84 -10.43
CA ILE A 91 -11.71 2.07 -9.26
C ILE A 91 -10.36 1.39 -9.52
N ARG A 92 -10.19 0.77 -10.69
CA ARG A 92 -8.96 0.10 -11.12
C ARG A 92 -7.79 1.08 -11.13
N ASP A 93 -7.97 2.23 -11.77
CA ASP A 93 -6.96 3.30 -11.79
C ASP A 93 -6.58 3.73 -10.37
N MET A 94 -7.55 3.84 -9.47
CA MET A 94 -7.28 4.25 -8.09
C MET A 94 -6.47 3.20 -7.33
N ILE A 95 -6.77 1.92 -7.51
CA ILE A 95 -5.99 0.82 -6.91
C ILE A 95 -4.56 0.81 -7.48
N LEU A 96 -4.39 1.00 -8.79
CA LEU A 96 -3.09 1.09 -9.44
C LEU A 96 -2.28 2.31 -8.96
N GLY A 97 -2.92 3.46 -8.79
CA GLY A 97 -2.29 4.66 -8.23
C GLY A 97 -1.81 4.45 -6.80
N ALA A 98 -2.64 3.81 -5.96
CA ALA A 98 -2.26 3.45 -4.60
C ALA A 98 -1.11 2.44 -4.56
N ARG A 99 -1.08 1.49 -5.50
CA ARG A 99 -0.01 0.51 -5.64
C ARG A 99 1.31 1.17 -6.00
N ALA A 100 1.31 2.10 -6.95
CA ALA A 100 2.48 2.88 -7.32
C ALA A 100 3.04 3.71 -6.14
N LEU A 101 2.17 4.31 -5.32
CA LEU A 101 2.60 5.00 -4.10
C LEU A 101 3.26 4.05 -3.09
N ALA A 102 2.70 2.85 -2.93
CA ALA A 102 3.27 1.83 -2.06
C ALA A 102 4.63 1.32 -2.57
N GLU A 103 4.78 1.08 -3.87
CA GLU A 103 6.05 0.71 -4.50
C GLU A 103 7.12 1.79 -4.31
N ALA A 104 6.77 3.05 -4.57
CA ALA A 104 7.70 4.16 -4.39
C ALA A 104 8.15 4.30 -2.92
N GLU A 105 7.26 4.04 -1.96
CA GLU A 105 7.65 4.00 -0.56
C GLU A 105 8.48 2.76 -0.20
N PHE A 106 8.15 1.60 -0.74
CA PHE A 106 8.93 0.37 -0.55
C PHE A 106 10.39 0.57 -0.98
N ASP A 107 10.60 1.12 -2.18
CA ASP A 107 11.93 1.39 -2.71
C ASP A 107 12.70 2.39 -1.86
N ARG A 108 12.07 3.50 -1.47
CA ARG A 108 12.68 4.48 -0.54
C ARG A 108 13.08 3.82 0.78
N GLN A 109 12.24 2.97 1.35
CA GLN A 109 12.56 2.27 2.61
C GLN A 109 13.69 1.25 2.43
N ARG A 110 13.77 0.57 1.29
CA ARG A 110 14.85 -0.36 0.94
C ARG A 110 16.19 0.36 0.79
N ASP A 111 16.22 1.50 0.11
CA ASP A 111 17.42 2.29 -0.12
C ASP A 111 17.95 2.92 1.17
N GLN A 112 17.07 3.43 2.03
CA GLN A 112 17.44 3.93 3.36
C GLN A 112 18.14 2.85 4.21
N LYS A 113 17.60 1.62 4.22
CA LYS A 113 18.21 0.49 4.94
C LYS A 113 19.59 0.15 4.38
N ARG A 114 19.77 0.17 3.05
CA ARG A 114 21.06 -0.08 2.39
C ARG A 114 22.10 1.01 2.70
N GLY A 115 21.69 2.28 2.69
CA GLY A 115 22.56 3.40 3.06
C GLY A 115 23.05 3.32 4.51
N HIS A 116 22.15 3.02 5.44
CA HIS A 116 22.48 2.84 6.87
C HIS A 116 23.42 1.63 7.10
N ALA A 117 23.23 0.54 6.36
CA ALA A 117 24.09 -0.64 6.47
C ALA A 117 25.52 -0.41 5.92
N ARG A 118 25.70 0.56 5.04
CA ARG A 118 27.02 0.98 4.54
C ARG A 118 27.72 1.92 5.55
N SER A 119 27.02 2.91 6.09
CA SER A 119 27.59 3.84 7.08
C SER A 119 27.98 3.17 8.41
N GLY A 120 27.35 2.06 8.78
CA GLY A 120 27.71 1.30 9.99
C GLY A 120 28.95 0.40 9.84
N ARG A 121 29.46 0.18 8.62
CA ARG A 121 30.66 -0.64 8.36
C ARG A 121 31.97 0.15 8.38
N ASP A 122 31.91 1.47 8.17
CA ASP A 122 33.10 2.33 8.09
C ASP A 122 33.58 2.85 9.47
N SER A 123 32.95 2.43 10.57
CA SER A 123 33.31 2.85 11.94
C SER A 123 34.15 1.84 12.71
N ALA A 124 34.79 0.86 12.06
CA ALA A 124 35.76 0.01 12.74
C ALA A 124 37.00 0.86 13.10
N PRO A 125 37.40 0.98 14.38
CA PRO A 125 38.60 1.70 14.74
C PRO A 125 39.81 0.96 14.15
N VAL A 126 40.58 1.66 13.32
CA VAL A 126 41.94 1.24 12.94
C VAL A 126 42.72 1.07 14.24
N GLN A 127 43.01 -0.18 14.60
CA GLN A 127 43.98 -0.44 15.67
C GLN A 127 45.36 -0.11 15.12
N ILE A 128 45.83 1.09 15.47
CA ILE A 128 47.23 1.47 15.30
C ILE A 128 47.99 0.74 16.41
N GLU A 129 48.52 -0.44 16.12
CA GLU A 129 49.47 -1.08 17.02
C GLU A 129 50.76 -0.25 17.05
N GLY A 130 50.90 0.53 18.12
CA GLY A 130 52.15 1.16 18.50
C GLY A 130 53.16 0.08 18.85
N LYS A 131 54.22 -0.01 18.04
CA LYS A 131 55.48 -0.65 18.42
C LYS A 131 56.40 0.40 19.03
N GLU A 132 56.43 0.45 20.35
CA GLU A 132 57.59 0.79 21.17
C GLU A 132 57.84 -0.45 22.06
N ALA A 133 59.03 -0.90 22.45
CA ALA A 133 60.40 -0.42 22.33
C ALA A 133 61.33 -1.64 22.50
N ARG A 134 62.54 -1.57 21.94
CA ARG A 134 63.84 -1.70 22.64
C ARG A 134 64.98 -1.56 21.63
#